data_AF-A0A2E6WYM2-F1
#
_entry.id   AF-A0A2E6WYM2-F1
#
_cell.length_a   1.000
_cell.length_b   1.000
_cell.length_c   1.000
_cell.angle_alpha   90.00
_cell.angle_beta   90.00
_cell.angle_gamma   90.00
#
_symmetry.space_group_name_H-M   'P 1'
#
loop_
_entity.id
_entity.type
_entity.pdbx_description
1 polymer ?
#
loop_
_entity_poly.entity_id
_entity_poly.type
_entity_poly.pdbx_seq_one_letter_code
_entity_poly.pdbx_strand_id
1 'polypeptide(L)'
;MKMSLSSVIIFSILSAKPIFAHEYWLSPLNYQVESGENIAAHFRNGEEFVGSTFPYLPNRLTRFELLVEGQPYDLSPRAGDNPALQLPAP
;
A
#
# COMPACT_ATOMS: atom_id res chain seq x y z
N MET A 1 -2.31 -46.43 18.73
CA MET A 1 -3.49 -45.93 17.99
C MET A 1 -2.99 -45.41 16.64
N LYS A 2 -3.31 -46.07 15.51
CA LYS A 2 -2.87 -45.61 14.18
C LYS A 2 -3.92 -44.62 13.66
N MET A 3 -3.54 -43.38 13.41
CA MET A 3 -4.44 -42.40 12.79
C MET A 3 -4.53 -42.67 11.29
N SER A 4 -5.74 -42.69 10.75
CA SER A 4 -5.98 -42.79 9.31
C SER A 4 -5.53 -41.51 8.59
N LEU A 5 -5.00 -41.63 7.38
CA LEU A 5 -4.61 -40.49 6.54
C LEU A 5 -5.77 -39.51 6.34
N SER A 6 -7.00 -40.02 6.18
CA SER A 6 -8.20 -39.20 6.05
C SER A 6 -8.45 -38.34 7.30
N SER A 7 -8.22 -38.91 8.49
CA SER A 7 -8.37 -38.18 9.76
C SER A 7 -7.33 -37.07 9.89
N VAL A 8 -6.11 -37.28 9.41
CA VAL A 8 -5.05 -36.26 9.39
C VAL A 8 -5.41 -35.12 8.42
N ILE A 9 -5.90 -35.44 7.22
CA ILE A 9 -6.31 -34.44 6.22
C ILE A 9 -7.46 -33.57 6.74
N ILE A 10 -8.50 -34.19 7.33
CA ILE A 10 -9.65 -33.47 7.89
C ILE A 10 -9.19 -32.52 9.00
N PHE A 11 -8.33 -32.98 9.93
CA PHE A 11 -7.83 -32.15 11.02
C PHE A 11 -6.98 -30.95 10.54
N SER A 12 -6.17 -31.15 9.50
CA SER A 12 -5.36 -30.07 8.90
C SER A 12 -6.24 -29.00 8.24
N ILE A 13 -7.31 -29.39 7.55
CA ILE A 13 -8.22 -28.45 6.88
C ILE A 13 -9.04 -27.65 7.90
N LEU A 14 -9.50 -28.28 8.98
CA LEU A 14 -10.27 -27.60 10.04
C LEU A 14 -9.45 -26.52 10.77
N SER A 15 -8.12 -26.58 10.71
CA SER A 15 -7.23 -25.61 11.37
C SER A 15 -6.90 -24.39 10.49
N ALA A 16 -7.27 -24.40 9.20
CA ALA A 16 -6.99 -23.28 8.30
C ALA A 16 -7.95 -22.11 8.58
N LYS A 17 -7.42 -20.98 9.05
CA LYS A 17 -8.14 -19.71 9.19
C LYS A 17 -7.82 -18.78 8.02
N PRO A 18 -8.74 -17.89 7.62
CA PRO A 18 -8.40 -16.81 6.71
C PRO A 18 -7.28 -15.97 7.32
N ILE A 19 -6.24 -15.72 6.53
CA ILE A 19 -5.21 -14.76 6.88
C ILE A 19 -5.68 -13.42 6.34
N PHE A 20 -5.95 -12.47 7.24
CA PHE A 20 -6.20 -11.07 6.89
C PHE A 20 -4.86 -10.44 6.49
N ALA A 21 -4.50 -10.60 5.23
CA ALA A 21 -3.41 -9.85 4.64
C ALA A 21 -3.93 -8.45 4.36
N HIS A 22 -3.37 -7.46 5.04
CA HIS A 22 -3.64 -6.06 4.73
C HIS A 22 -3.10 -5.76 3.32
N GLU A 23 -3.86 -4.96 2.58
CA GLU A 23 -3.43 -4.37 1.32
C GLU A 23 -2.45 -3.23 1.58
N TYR A 24 -1.60 -2.93 0.60
CA TYR A 24 -0.69 -1.78 0.65
C TYR A 24 -0.78 -0.98 -0.66
N TRP A 25 -1.18 0.30 -0.57
CA TRP A 25 -1.45 1.12 -1.74
C TRP A 25 -1.16 2.61 -1.53
N LEU A 26 -1.17 3.37 -2.64
CA LEU A 26 -1.19 4.84 -2.63
C LEU A 26 -2.63 5.32 -2.46
N SER A 27 -2.93 5.96 -1.34
CA SER A 27 -4.24 6.52 -1.05
C SER A 27 -4.22 8.03 -1.31
N PRO A 28 -4.83 8.52 -2.40
CA PRO A 28 -4.91 9.96 -2.66
C PRO A 28 -5.77 10.65 -1.61
N LEU A 29 -5.47 11.93 -1.32
CA LEU A 29 -6.34 12.77 -0.49
C LEU A 29 -7.57 13.20 -1.29
N ASN A 30 -7.35 13.61 -2.53
CA ASN A 30 -8.38 13.98 -3.50
C ASN A 30 -8.19 13.13 -4.75
N TYR A 31 -9.28 12.51 -5.24
CA TYR A 31 -9.25 11.70 -6.46
C TYR A 31 -9.21 12.53 -7.74
N GLN A 32 -9.59 13.80 -7.65
CA GLN A 32 -9.51 14.78 -8.71
C GLN A 32 -9.09 16.11 -8.09
N VAL A 33 -8.15 16.79 -8.73
CA VAL A 33 -7.65 18.10 -8.34
C VAL A 33 -7.67 19.03 -9.54
N GLU A 34 -7.67 20.34 -9.31
CA GLU A 34 -7.51 21.32 -10.38
C GLU A 34 -6.05 21.40 -10.87
N SER A 35 -5.84 21.98 -12.06
CA SER A 35 -4.49 22.20 -12.58
C SER A 35 -3.71 23.14 -11.66
N GLY A 36 -2.47 22.75 -11.31
CA GLY A 36 -1.62 23.49 -10.38
C GLY A 36 -1.96 23.27 -8.89
N GLU A 37 -3.07 22.61 -8.57
CA GLU A 37 -3.36 22.20 -7.19
C GLU A 37 -2.45 21.02 -6.78
N ASN A 38 -2.16 20.90 -5.49
CA ASN A 38 -1.31 19.83 -4.98
C ASN A 38 -1.98 18.45 -5.17
N ILE A 39 -1.28 17.54 -5.84
CA ILE A 39 -1.53 16.10 -5.71
C ILE A 39 -0.87 15.59 -4.43
N ALA A 40 -1.64 14.87 -3.61
CA ALA A 40 -1.15 14.30 -2.37
C ALA A 40 -1.65 12.87 -2.19
N ALA A 41 -0.76 11.97 -1.75
CA ALA A 41 -1.10 10.58 -1.48
C ALA A 41 -0.33 10.01 -0.28
N HIS A 42 -1.03 9.22 0.54
CA HIS A 42 -0.44 8.43 1.61
C HIS A 42 0.02 7.07 1.08
N PHE A 43 1.09 6.53 1.64
CA PHE A 43 1.23 5.08 1.70
C PHE A 43 0.26 4.55 2.75
N ARG A 44 -0.64 3.64 2.38
CA ARG A 44 -1.64 3.07 3.30
C ARG A 44 -1.47 1.56 3.39
N ASN A 45 -1.57 1.03 4.59
CA ASN A 45 -1.69 -0.40 4.87
C ASN A 45 -3.05 -0.65 5.55
N GLY A 46 -3.92 -1.45 4.95
CA GLY A 46 -5.31 -1.56 5.38
C GLY A 46 -6.16 -2.49 4.54
N GLU A 47 -7.48 -2.39 4.69
CA GLU A 47 -8.48 -3.11 3.89
C GLU A 47 -9.75 -2.25 3.80
N GLU A 48 -10.60 -2.49 2.80
CA GLU A 48 -11.86 -1.74 2.62
C GLU A 48 -11.65 -0.20 2.63
N PHE A 49 -10.52 0.26 2.08
CA PHE A 49 -10.08 1.66 2.06
C PHE A 49 -9.77 2.29 3.43
N VAL A 50 -9.81 1.53 4.52
CA VAL A 50 -9.48 1.98 5.88
C VAL A 50 -8.14 1.39 6.31
N GLY A 51 -7.27 2.18 6.91
CA GLY A 51 -5.97 1.69 7.33
C GLY A 51 -5.02 2.74 7.88
N SER A 52 -3.87 2.26 8.32
CA SER A 52 -2.78 3.11 8.82
C SER A 52 -2.03 3.75 7.68
N THR A 53 -1.60 5.00 7.85
CA THR A 53 -0.73 5.69 6.91
C THR A 53 0.72 5.62 7.34
N PHE A 54 1.63 5.54 6.37
CA PHE A 54 3.07 5.45 6.61
C PHE A 54 3.80 6.61 5.95
N PRO A 55 4.86 7.13 6.59
CA PRO A 55 5.69 8.16 5.98
C PRO A 55 6.55 7.62 4.84
N TYR A 56 7.04 8.52 4.00
CA TYR A 56 8.11 8.22 3.06
C TYR A 56 9.40 7.87 3.82
N LEU A 57 9.86 6.62 3.67
CA LEU A 57 11.10 6.13 4.26
C LEU A 57 11.99 5.58 3.12
N PRO A 58 12.97 6.36 2.62
CA PRO A 58 13.73 5.99 1.43
C PRO A 58 14.49 4.67 1.57
N ASN A 59 14.90 4.32 2.80
CA ASN A 59 15.58 3.07 3.11
C ASN A 59 14.65 1.84 3.19
N ARG A 60 13.33 2.01 3.01
CA ARG A 60 12.32 0.94 2.99
C ARG A 60 11.58 0.83 1.66
N LEU A 61 12.06 1.52 0.63
CA LEU A 61 11.45 1.55 -0.69
C LEU A 61 12.47 1.10 -1.73
N THR A 62 12.05 0.24 -2.66
CA THR A 62 12.85 -0.10 -3.84
C THR A 62 12.65 0.93 -4.95
N ARG A 63 11.43 1.46 -5.09
CA ARG A 63 11.05 2.40 -6.16
C ARG A 63 9.85 3.24 -5.72
N PHE A 64 9.93 4.55 -5.97
CA PHE A 64 8.82 5.49 -5.78
C PHE A 64 8.93 6.58 -6.84
N GLU A 65 8.02 6.56 -7.80
CA GLU A 65 8.08 7.39 -9.00
C GLU A 65 6.69 7.88 -9.37
N LEU A 66 6.63 9.05 -9.99
CA LEU A 66 5.46 9.57 -10.68
C LEU A 66 5.76 9.53 -12.18
N LEU A 67 4.82 8.99 -12.96
CA LEU A 67 4.89 9.01 -14.41
C LEU A 67 3.82 9.97 -14.95
N VAL A 68 4.22 10.92 -15.78
CA VAL A 68 3.34 11.88 -16.46
C VAL A 68 3.52 11.65 -17.96
N GLU A 69 2.44 11.31 -18.66
CA GLU A 69 2.50 10.95 -20.09
C GLU A 69 3.55 9.85 -20.42
N GLY A 70 3.78 8.94 -19.47
CA GLY A 70 4.76 7.86 -19.60
C GLY A 70 6.22 8.28 -19.32
N GLN A 71 6.48 9.54 -18.99
CA GLN A 71 7.81 10.04 -18.61
C GLN A 71 7.95 10.16 -17.09
N PRO A 72 9.12 9.84 -16.52
CA PRO A 72 9.36 10.04 -15.10
C PRO A 72 9.36 11.53 -14.74
N TYR A 73 8.67 11.87 -13.66
CA TYR A 73 8.69 13.18 -13.03
C TYR A 73 9.67 13.17 -11.85
N ASP A 74 10.51 14.20 -11.75
CA ASP A 74 11.51 14.31 -10.68
C ASP A 74 10.84 14.52 -9.32
N LEU A 75 10.80 13.47 -8.52
CA LEU A 75 10.32 13.50 -7.15
C LEU A 75 11.47 13.79 -6.18
N SER A 76 11.26 14.74 -5.26
CA SER A 76 12.19 15.06 -4.17
C SER A 76 11.52 15.05 -2.78
N PRO A 77 10.88 13.93 -2.38
CA PRO A 77 10.26 13.80 -1.06
C PRO A 77 11.31 13.79 0.05
N ARG A 78 10.92 14.23 1.25
CA ARG A 78 11.77 14.19 2.44
C ARG A 78 11.45 12.96 3.27
N ALA A 79 12.48 12.33 3.83
CA ALA A 79 12.30 11.23 4.76
C ALA A 79 11.41 11.69 5.93
N GLY A 80 10.31 10.98 6.16
CA GLY A 80 9.29 11.34 7.16
C GLY A 80 8.03 11.99 6.60
N ASP A 81 8.00 12.41 5.32
CA ASP A 81 6.81 13.02 4.71
C ASP A 81 5.59 12.08 4.80
N ASN A 82 4.49 12.59 5.36
CA ASN A 82 3.20 11.89 5.46
C ASN A 82 2.08 12.94 5.31
N PRO A 83 1.46 13.13 4.13
CA PRO A 83 1.45 12.26 2.93
C PRO A 83 2.82 12.03 2.28
N ALA A 84 3.04 10.83 1.72
CA ALA A 84 4.33 10.43 1.15
C ALA A 84 4.59 11.04 -0.24
N LEU A 85 3.52 11.36 -0.99
CA LEU A 85 3.56 12.15 -2.21
C LEU A 85 2.94 13.52 -1.92
N GLN A 86 3.63 14.61 -2.25
CA GLN A 86 3.12 15.98 -2.15
C GLN A 86 3.84 16.86 -3.18
N LEU A 87 3.13 17.25 -4.25
CA LEU A 87 3.64 18.19 -5.25
C LEU A 87 2.47 18.85 -6.01
N PRO A 88 2.68 20.03 -6.62
CA PRO A 88 1.71 20.59 -7.55
C PRO A 88 1.46 19.62 -8.71
N ALA A 89 0.20 19.52 -9.15
CA ALA A 89 -0.17 18.74 -10.33
C ALA A 89 0.63 19.26 -11.54
N PRO A 90 1.42 18.39 -12.20
CA PRO A 90 2.21 18.74 -13.36
C PRO A 90 1.38 18.99 -14.62
#